data_AF-A0A9X3EIW5-F1
#
_entry.id   AF-A0A9X3EIW5-F1
#
_cell.length_a   1.000
_cell.length_b   1.000
_cell.length_c   1.000
_cell.angle_alpha   90.00
_cell.angle_beta   90.00
_cell.angle_gamma   90.00
#
_symmetry.space_group_name_H-M   'P 1'
#
loop_
_entity.id
_entity.type
_entity.pdbx_description
1 polymer ?
#
loop_
_entity_poly.entity_id
_entity_poly.type
_entity_poly.pdbx_seq_one_letter_code
_entity_poly.pdbx_strand_id
1 'polypeptide(L)' 'MKALTKTFIDALTVKQARKRLTFLQLAKATGVNNVTLSGIVNRRIEAVQERTFDKLNDWLLSED' A
#
# COMPACT_ATOMS: atom_id res chain seq x y z
N MET A 1 4.19 -14.83 -4.89
CA MET A 1 3.17 -13.75 -4.96
C MET A 1 2.36 -13.79 -3.68
N LYS A 2 2.03 -12.65 -3.08
CA LYS A 2 1.20 -12.53 -1.87
C LYS A 2 -0.15 -11.91 -2.26
N ALA A 3 -1.24 -12.52 -1.81
CA ALA A 3 -2.57 -12.00 -2.00
C ALA A 3 -2.81 -10.77 -1.11
N LEU A 4 -3.45 -9.75 -1.67
CA LEU A 4 -3.86 -8.55 -0.95
C LEU A 4 -5.27 -8.75 -0.42
N THR A 5 -5.38 -9.02 0.87
CA THR A 5 -6.69 -9.17 1.51
C THR A 5 -7.41 -7.83 1.57
N LYS A 6 -8.75 -7.86 1.61
CA LYS A 6 -9.57 -6.65 1.81
C LYS A 6 -9.10 -5.85 3.04
N THR A 7 -8.83 -6.55 4.15
CA THR A 7 -8.35 -5.93 5.39
C THR A 7 -7.02 -5.21 5.22
N PHE A 8 -6.09 -5.78 4.46
CA PHE A 8 -4.80 -5.14 4.18
C PHE A 8 -4.97 -3.85 3.36
N ILE A 9 -5.79 -3.91 2.31
CA ILE A 9 -6.07 -2.74 1.46
C ILE A 9 -6.77 -1.65 2.29
N ASP A 10 -7.76 -2.02 3.10
CA ASP A 10 -8.48 -1.08 3.96
C ASP A 10 -7.52 -0.42 4.98
N ALA A 11 -6.61 -1.18 5.60
CA ALA A 11 -5.59 -0.64 6.51
C ALA A 11 -4.64 0.34 5.80
N LEU A 12 -4.20 0.01 4.58
CA LEU A 12 -3.34 0.87 3.76
C LEU A 12 -4.04 2.20 3.46
N THR A 13 -5.30 2.15 3.02
CA THR A 13 -6.10 3.35 2.72
C THR A 13 -6.36 4.18 3.97
N VAL A 14 -6.65 3.57 5.11
CA VAL A 14 -6.87 4.29 6.37
C VAL A 14 -5.60 5.00 6.81
N LYS A 15 -4.44 4.33 6.85
CA LYS A 15 -3.18 4.97 7.26
C LYS A 15 -2.79 6.09 6.29
N GLN A 16 -2.98 5.89 4.98
CA GLN A 16 -2.76 6.93 3.97
C GLN A 16 -3.62 8.17 4.25
N ALA A 17 -4.92 7.98 4.50
CA ALA A 17 -5.85 9.06 4.78
C ALA A 17 -5.52 9.79 6.08
N ARG A 18 -5.15 9.07 7.15
CA ARG A 18 -4.72 9.66 8.42
C ARG A 18 -3.50 10.57 8.26
N LYS A 19 -2.53 10.15 7.44
CA LYS A 19 -1.33 10.95 7.11
C LYS A 19 -1.56 11.96 5.98
N ARG A 20 -2.79 12.07 5.45
CA ARG A 20 -3.17 12.95 4.32
C ARG A 20 -2.23 12.83 3.11
N LEU A 21 -1.75 11.62 2.82
CA LEU A 21 -0.82 11.39 1.72
C LEU A 21 -1.54 11.25 0.38
N THR A 22 -1.06 11.96 -0.63
CA THR A 22 -1.36 11.62 -2.03
C THR A 22 -0.73 10.28 -2.39
N PHE A 23 -1.20 9.63 -3.47
CA PHE A 23 -0.56 8.38 -3.93
C PHE A 23 0.91 8.57 -4.34
N LEU A 24 1.28 9.77 -4.82
CA LEU A 24 2.67 10.09 -5.12
C LEU A 24 3.54 10.15 -3.85
N GLN A 25 3.02 10.74 -2.78
CA GLN A 25 3.73 10.77 -1.49
C GLN A 25 3.78 9.39 -0.84
N LEU A 26 2.71 8.61 -0.92
CA LEU A 26 2.70 7.21 -0.46
C LEU A 26 3.71 6.36 -1.24
N ALA A 27 3.83 6.57 -2.55
CA ALA A 27 4.83 5.90 -3.38
C ALA A 27 6.26 6.20 -2.92
N LYS A 28 6.54 7.46 -2.56
CA LYS A 28 7.83 7.86 -1.98
C LYS A 28 8.05 7.23 -0.61
N ALA A 29 7.03 7.19 0.25
CA ALA A 29 7.14 6.65 1.61
C ALA A 29 7.34 5.13 1.65
N THR A 30 6.73 4.40 0.72
CA THR A 30 6.76 2.93 0.65
C THR A 30 7.82 2.39 -0.32
N GLY A 31 8.31 3.22 -1.24
CA GLY A 31 9.17 2.76 -2.34
C GLY A 31 8.44 1.82 -3.32
N VAL A 32 7.10 1.90 -3.38
CA VAL A 32 6.24 1.16 -4.32
C VAL A 32 5.71 2.13 -5.38
N ASN A 33 5.65 1.69 -6.64
CA ASN A 33 5.20 2.54 -7.74
C ASN A 33 3.76 3.04 -7.53
N ASN A 34 3.53 4.33 -7.81
CA ASN A 34 2.22 4.98 -7.78
C ASN A 34 1.14 4.22 -8.58
N VAL A 35 1.48 3.69 -9.76
CA VAL A 35 0.53 2.92 -10.59
C VAL A 35 0.12 1.63 -9.88
N THR A 36 1.06 0.95 -9.24
CA THR A 36 0.79 -0.25 -8.45
C THR A 36 -0.09 0.08 -7.24
N LEU A 37 0.24 1.13 -6.49
CA LEU A 37 -0.57 1.59 -5.36
C LEU A 37 -2.00 1.95 -5.77
N SER A 38 -2.16 2.67 -6.88
CA SER A 38 -3.49 2.98 -7.44
C SER A 38 -4.24 1.71 -7.84
N GLY A 39 -3.58 0.74 -8.46
CA GLY A 39 -4.17 -0.55 -8.80
C GLY A 39 -4.63 -1.33 -7.57
N ILE A 40 -3.85 -1.31 -6.48
CA ILE A 40 -4.17 -1.95 -5.21
C ILE A 40 -5.40 -1.29 -4.56
N VAL A 41 -5.38 0.03 -4.40
CA VAL A 41 -6.47 0.77 -3.71
C VAL A 41 -7.77 0.70 -4.50
N ASN A 42 -7.70 0.72 -5.83
CA ASN A 42 -8.87 0.52 -6.71
C ASN A 42 -9.25 -0.96 -6.89
N ARG A 43 -8.64 -1.88 -6.15
CA ARG A 43 -8.90 -3.34 -6.20
C ARG A 43 -8.75 -3.98 -7.57
N ARG A 44 -7.93 -3.40 -8.44
CA ARG A 44 -7.56 -3.96 -9.75
C ARG A 44 -6.39 -4.93 -9.67
N ILE A 45 -5.62 -4.87 -8.57
CA ILE A 45 -4.51 -5.76 -8.28
C ILE A 45 -4.86 -6.56 -7.02
N GLU A 46 -5.04 -7.87 -7.20
CA GLU A 46 -5.40 -8.78 -6.12
C GLU A 46 -4.19 -9.44 -5.45
N ALA A 47 -3.03 -9.41 -6.12
CA ALA A 47 -1.78 -9.98 -5.60
C ALA A 47 -0.56 -9.22 -6.09
N VAL A 48 0.49 -9.18 -5.27
CA VAL A 48 1.77 -8.52 -5.57
C VAL A 48 2.94 -9.45 -5.29
N GLN A 49 4.14 -9.05 -5.73
CA GLN A 49 5.37 -9.74 -5.33
C GLN A 49 5.60 -9.59 -3.82
N GLU A 50 6.25 -10.59 -3.23
CA GLU A 50 6.52 -10.62 -1.78
C GLU A 50 7.28 -9.36 -1.33
N ARG A 51 8.36 -8.99 -2.03
CA ARG A 51 9.09 -7.73 -1.78
C ARG A 51 8.21 -6.46 -1.79
N THR A 52 7.14 -6.45 -2.58
CA THR A 52 6.22 -5.30 -2.66
C THR A 52 5.26 -5.33 -1.48
N PHE A 53 4.78 -6.53 -1.13
CA PHE A 53 3.97 -6.73 0.06
C PHE A 53 4.72 -6.29 1.31
N ASP A 54 5.97 -6.74 1.47
CA ASP A 54 6.80 -6.44 2.65
C ASP A 54 7.00 -4.93 2.82
N LYS A 55 7.36 -4.21 1.74
CA LYS A 55 7.46 -2.74 1.77
C LYS A 55 6.19 -2.03 2.26
N LEU A 56 5.02 -2.49 1.80
CA LEU A 56 3.73 -1.93 2.21
C LEU A 56 3.41 -2.29 3.66
N ASN A 57 3.73 -3.51 4.07
CA ASN A 57 3.52 -4.01 5.42
C ASN A 57 4.44 -3.31 6.43
N ASP A 58 5.71 -3.11 6.11
CA ASP A 58 6.67 -2.37 6.92
C ASP A 58 6.20 -0.93 7.12
N TRP A 59 5.76 -0.27 6.05
CA TRP A 59 5.18 1.07 6.15
C TRP A 59 3.88 1.08 6.98
N LEU A 60 3.07 0.03 6.91
CA LEU A 60 1.85 -0.10 7.73
C LEU A 60 2.17 -0.28 9.22
N LEU A 61 3.20 -1.05 9.54
CA LEU A 61 3.63 -1.35 10.90
C LEU A 61 4.55 -0.30 11.51
N SER A 62 5.15 0.59 10.70
CA SER A 62 5.98 1.66 11.22
C SER A 62 5.19 2.55 12.18
N GLU A 63 5.75 2.85 13.35
CA GLU A 63 5.25 3.96 14.15
C GLU A 63 5.49 5.29 13.39
N ASP A 64 4.64 6.28 13.63
CA ASP A 64 4.74 7.61 13.00
C ASP A 64 5.90 8.41 13.57
#